data_AF-A0A176RTI6-F1
#
_entry.id   AF-A0A176RTI6-F1
#
_cell.length_a   1.000
_cell.length_b   1.000
_cell.length_c   1.000
_cell.angle_alpha   90.00
_cell.angle_beta   90.00
_cell.angle_gamma   90.00
#
_symmetry.space_group_name_H-M   'P 1'
#
loop_
_entity.id
_entity.type
_entity.pdbx_description
1 polymer ?
#
loop_
_entity_poly.entity_id
_entity_poly.type
_entity_poly.pdbx_seq_one_letter_code
_entity_poly.pdbx_strand_id
1 'polypeptide(L)'
;MVIDWLAVGINPGEATLFIQSKVPEHAELHLLLSMSTPLSWLERIPTYKDQQEKLKEKDLSTYGFLGYPLLQSADILVYKASKVPVGEDQVAHVELTREIARRFNHFYGREPDFEKKAKDATRKMGKRNAKLYKQLRKSYQEQGNDEALSTAQALVEAQQNISLGDKKRLLGYLEGETKTILPEPEALLTPTAKMPGLDGQKMSKSYNNTIALREEPSSVEKKIRTMRTDPARVRRTDPGDPEKCPVWQFHQIYSNEEIKNWVQNGCRSAGIGCIECKQPIIEGVLAELAPIQERAKRYIEEPESVQAIIAEGCEEARAAASETLEEVRQVMGLMYR
;
A
#
# COMPACT_ATOMS: atom_id res chain seq x y z
N MET A 1 -7.11 13.87 9.55
CA MET A 1 -6.22 12.95 8.81
C MET A 1 -4.77 13.37 8.96
N VAL A 2 -4.31 14.49 8.39
CA VAL A 2 -2.90 14.92 8.51
C VAL A 2 -2.46 15.10 9.96
N ILE A 3 -3.24 15.81 10.77
CA ILE A 3 -2.99 15.96 12.22
C ILE A 3 -2.88 14.59 12.90
N ASP A 4 -3.72 13.62 12.50
CA ASP A 4 -3.69 12.28 13.09
C ASP A 4 -2.39 11.55 12.72
N TRP A 5 -1.90 11.67 11.48
CA TRP A 5 -0.63 11.11 11.03
C TRP A 5 0.57 11.71 11.79
N LEU A 6 0.62 13.03 11.90
CA LEU A 6 1.65 13.72 12.67
C LEU A 6 1.57 13.34 14.16
N ALA A 7 0.37 13.23 14.71
CA ALA A 7 0.12 12.86 16.09
C ALA A 7 0.50 11.40 16.40
N VAL A 8 0.44 10.47 15.45
CA VAL A 8 0.94 9.10 15.67
C VAL A 8 2.44 8.96 15.42
N GLY A 9 3.11 10.00 14.93
CA GLY A 9 4.56 10.07 14.84
C GLY A 9 5.13 10.05 13.42
N ILE A 10 4.33 10.26 12.37
CA ILE A 10 4.87 10.48 11.02
C ILE A 10 5.68 11.78 11.03
N ASN A 11 6.97 11.67 10.75
CA ASN A 11 7.91 12.78 10.74
C ASN A 11 7.97 13.42 9.34
N PRO A 12 7.56 14.69 9.17
CA PRO A 12 7.60 15.36 7.86
C PRO A 12 9.03 15.60 7.35
N GLY A 13 10.05 15.53 8.21
CA GLY A 13 11.46 15.58 7.79
C GLY A 13 11.98 14.26 7.17
N GLU A 14 11.22 13.17 7.29
CA GLU A 14 11.57 11.85 6.73
C GLU A 14 10.53 11.33 5.73
N ALA A 15 9.31 11.89 5.74
CA ALA A 15 8.20 11.47 4.90
C ALA A 15 7.51 12.67 4.24
N THR A 16 7.39 12.62 2.92
CA THR A 16 6.65 13.60 2.13
C THR A 16 5.14 13.41 2.28
N LEU A 17 4.47 14.37 2.91
CA LEU A 17 3.02 14.39 3.08
C LEU A 17 2.39 15.34 2.06
N PHE A 18 1.49 14.84 1.21
CA PHE A 18 0.89 15.67 0.15
C PHE A 18 -0.58 15.32 -0.08
N ILE A 19 -1.25 16.20 -0.84
CA ILE A 19 -2.64 16.01 -1.26
C ILE A 19 -2.65 15.67 -2.75
N GLN A 20 -3.21 14.51 -3.10
CA GLN A 20 -3.29 14.01 -4.48
C GLN A 20 -3.78 15.07 -5.48
N SER A 21 -4.87 15.78 -5.15
CA SER A 21 -5.45 16.81 -6.03
C SER A 21 -4.58 18.06 -6.25
N LYS A 22 -3.49 18.20 -5.49
CA LYS A 22 -2.48 19.26 -5.69
C LYS A 22 -1.34 18.83 -6.63
N VAL A 23 -1.32 17.57 -7.06
CA VAL A 23 -0.34 17.00 -7.99
C VAL A 23 -1.10 16.58 -9.28
N PRO A 24 -1.40 17.52 -10.19
CA PRO A 24 -2.19 17.25 -11.40
C PRO A 24 -1.56 16.20 -12.34
N GLU A 25 -0.27 15.95 -12.22
CA GLU A 25 0.49 14.94 -12.96
C GLU A 25 -0.08 13.53 -12.74
N HIS A 26 -0.74 13.28 -11.60
CA HIS A 26 -1.46 12.03 -11.33
C HIS A 26 -2.59 11.80 -12.33
N ALA A 27 -3.40 12.84 -12.57
CA ALA A 27 -4.53 12.77 -13.48
C ALA A 27 -4.08 12.61 -14.94
N GLU A 28 -2.98 13.27 -15.31
CA GLU A 28 -2.40 13.10 -16.65
C GLU A 28 -1.84 11.68 -16.84
N LEU A 29 -1.03 11.18 -15.91
CA LEU A 29 -0.50 9.82 -16.01
C LEU A 29 -1.64 8.79 -16.03
N HIS A 30 -2.68 8.98 -15.20
CA HIS A 30 -3.88 8.14 -15.24
C HIS A 30 -4.50 8.08 -16.65
N LEU A 31 -4.68 9.23 -17.31
CA LEU A 31 -5.20 9.31 -18.66
C LEU A 31 -4.28 8.63 -19.69
N LEU A 32 -2.97 8.83 -19.58
CA LEU A 32 -2.01 8.21 -20.50
C LEU A 32 -1.98 6.68 -20.35
N LEU A 33 -1.99 6.19 -19.11
CA LEU A 33 -2.05 4.74 -18.83
C LEU A 33 -3.37 4.13 -19.29
N SER A 34 -4.49 4.87 -19.23
CA SER A 34 -5.80 4.36 -19.68
C SER A 34 -5.83 4.03 -21.16
N MET A 35 -5.02 4.68 -21.99
CA MET A 35 -4.92 4.40 -23.43
C MET A 35 -4.33 3.01 -23.73
N SER A 36 -3.62 2.41 -22.76
CA SER A 36 -2.97 1.11 -22.91
C SER A 36 -3.58 0.01 -22.03
N THR A 37 -4.43 0.36 -21.06
CA THR A 37 -4.97 -0.57 -20.06
C THR A 37 -6.27 -1.21 -20.55
N PRO A 38 -6.35 -2.54 -20.71
CA PRO A 38 -7.58 -3.21 -21.12
C PRO A 38 -8.70 -3.08 -20.08
N LEU A 39 -9.92 -2.77 -20.53
CA LEU A 39 -11.10 -2.67 -19.66
C LEU A 39 -11.32 -3.93 -18.81
N SER A 40 -11.12 -5.11 -19.41
CA SER A 40 -11.31 -6.41 -18.77
C SER A 40 -10.36 -6.67 -17.59
N TRP A 41 -9.24 -5.95 -17.49
CA TRP A 41 -8.36 -6.03 -16.32
C TRP A 41 -9.02 -5.36 -15.11
N LEU A 42 -9.63 -4.19 -15.32
CA LEU A 42 -10.31 -3.42 -14.28
C LEU A 42 -11.56 -4.16 -13.75
N GLU A 43 -12.35 -4.76 -14.65
CA GLU A 43 -13.56 -5.51 -14.30
C GLU A 43 -13.29 -6.80 -13.50
N ARG A 44 -12.06 -7.31 -13.53
CA ARG A 44 -11.67 -8.56 -12.85
C ARG A 44 -11.15 -8.35 -11.44
N ILE A 45 -10.94 -7.11 -11.00
CA ILE A 45 -10.41 -6.82 -9.69
C ILE A 45 -11.44 -7.25 -8.62
N PRO A 46 -11.07 -8.11 -7.66
CA PRO A 46 -12.03 -8.66 -6.69
C PRO A 46 -12.76 -7.59 -5.87
N THR A 47 -12.04 -6.54 -5.45
CA THR A 47 -12.59 -5.44 -4.64
C THR A 47 -13.69 -4.67 -5.36
N TYR A 48 -13.61 -4.55 -6.69
CA TYR A 48 -14.64 -3.89 -7.50
C TYR A 48 -15.95 -4.67 -7.45
N LYS A 49 -15.90 -5.98 -7.67
CA LYS A 49 -17.09 -6.86 -7.62
C LYS A 49 -17.71 -6.90 -6.23
N ASP A 50 -16.88 -7.08 -5.20
CA ASP A 50 -17.32 -7.11 -3.81
C ASP A 50 -18.00 -5.80 -3.38
N GLN A 51 -17.47 -4.65 -3.82
CA GLN A 51 -18.06 -3.35 -3.50
C GLN A 51 -19.36 -3.10 -4.25
N GLN A 52 -19.48 -3.51 -5.51
CA GLN A 52 -20.75 -3.47 -6.25
C GLN A 52 -21.83 -4.32 -5.56
N GLU A 53 -21.46 -5.49 -5.02
CA GLU A 53 -22.41 -6.35 -4.30
C GLU A 53 -22.81 -5.79 -2.93
N LYS A 54 -21.89 -5.13 -2.20
CA LYS A 54 -22.14 -4.60 -0.86
C LYS A 54 -22.86 -3.24 -0.85
N LEU A 55 -22.73 -2.46 -1.92
CA LEU A 55 -23.26 -1.10 -2.02
C LEU A 55 -24.34 -0.98 -3.09
N LYS A 56 -25.26 -1.94 -3.15
CA LYS A 56 -26.37 -1.97 -4.14
C LYS A 56 -27.26 -0.72 -4.13
N GLU A 57 -27.29 0.01 -3.01
CA GLU A 57 -28.08 1.23 -2.85
C GLU A 57 -27.40 2.48 -3.44
N LYS A 58 -26.12 2.38 -3.83
CA LYS A 58 -25.38 3.46 -4.49
C LYS A 58 -25.14 3.10 -5.94
N ASP A 59 -25.36 4.04 -6.84
CA ASP A 59 -24.96 3.87 -8.23
C ASP A 59 -23.43 3.95 -8.35
N LEU A 60 -22.80 2.78 -8.36
CA LEU A 60 -21.35 2.62 -8.55
C LEU A 60 -20.98 2.35 -10.01
N SER A 61 -21.93 2.43 -10.95
CA SER A 61 -21.70 2.18 -12.38
C SER A 61 -21.06 3.38 -13.09
N THR A 62 -20.07 4.01 -12.44
CA THR A 62 -19.38 5.19 -12.97
C THR A 62 -18.01 4.82 -13.54
N TYR A 63 -17.60 5.53 -14.60
CA TYR A 63 -16.25 5.41 -15.16
C TYR A 63 -15.17 5.65 -14.09
N GLY A 64 -15.38 6.63 -13.21
CA GLY A 64 -14.43 6.94 -12.13
C GLY A 64 -14.24 5.80 -11.14
N PHE A 65 -15.33 5.09 -10.78
CA PHE A 65 -15.24 3.96 -9.87
C PHE A 65 -14.55 2.75 -10.51
N LEU A 66 -14.83 2.47 -11.79
CA LEU A 66 -14.13 1.43 -12.55
C LEU A 66 -12.65 1.77 -12.78
N GLY A 67 -12.33 3.05 -13.01
CA GLY A 67 -10.99 3.56 -13.25
C GLY A 67 -10.16 3.78 -11.98
N TYR A 68 -10.74 3.67 -10.79
CA TYR A 68 -10.03 3.92 -9.52
C TYR A 68 -8.74 3.09 -9.36
N PRO A 69 -8.70 1.78 -9.67
CA PRO A 69 -7.49 0.99 -9.56
C PRO A 69 -6.37 1.46 -10.50
N LEU A 70 -6.74 2.02 -11.66
CA LEU A 70 -5.80 2.61 -12.60
C LEU A 70 -5.27 3.96 -12.08
N LEU A 71 -6.11 4.78 -11.44
CA LEU A 71 -5.67 6.00 -10.76
C LEU A 71 -4.67 5.66 -9.64
N GLN A 72 -4.96 4.65 -8.82
CA GLN A 72 -4.03 4.15 -7.81
C GLN A 72 -2.71 3.65 -8.42
N SER A 73 -2.77 3.04 -9.60
CA SER A 73 -1.55 2.65 -10.33
C SER A 73 -0.73 3.87 -10.77
N ALA A 74 -1.40 4.93 -11.24
CA ALA A 74 -0.73 6.20 -11.55
C ALA A 74 -0.09 6.83 -10.31
N ASP A 75 -0.79 6.83 -9.17
CA ASP A 75 -0.29 7.35 -7.89
C ASP A 75 1.01 6.65 -7.45
N ILE A 76 1.16 5.36 -7.74
CA ILE A 76 2.36 4.58 -7.39
C ILE A 76 3.49 4.82 -8.41
N LEU A 77 3.17 4.72 -9.69
CA LEU A 77 4.16 4.73 -10.78
C LEU A 77 4.74 6.11 -11.03
N VAL A 78 3.99 7.18 -10.76
CA VAL A 78 4.46 8.56 -10.95
C VAL A 78 5.65 8.90 -10.05
N TYR A 79 5.75 8.25 -8.87
CA TYR A 79 6.88 8.36 -7.96
C TYR A 79 7.91 7.25 -8.11
N LYS A 80 7.72 6.36 -9.11
CA LYS A 80 8.60 5.22 -9.36
C LYS A 80 8.83 4.36 -8.10
N ALA A 81 7.79 4.22 -7.27
CA ALA A 81 7.88 3.55 -5.99
C ALA A 81 8.30 2.07 -6.15
N SER A 82 9.34 1.65 -5.42
CA SER A 82 9.82 0.27 -5.45
C SER A 82 8.98 -0.66 -4.58
N LYS A 83 8.40 -0.15 -3.49
CA LYS A 83 7.63 -0.93 -2.52
C LYS A 83 6.39 -0.15 -2.10
N VAL A 84 5.27 -0.86 -1.93
CA VAL A 84 3.99 -0.27 -1.53
C VAL A 84 3.43 -1.06 -0.34
N PRO A 85 3.37 -0.46 0.87
CA PRO A 85 2.79 -1.12 2.03
C PRO A 85 1.28 -1.25 1.86
N VAL A 86 0.79 -2.50 1.86
CA VAL A 86 -0.62 -2.82 1.64
C VAL A 86 -1.08 -3.99 2.51
N GLY A 87 -2.37 -4.01 2.83
CA GLY A 87 -3.03 -5.19 3.40
C GLY A 87 -3.28 -6.27 2.34
N GLU A 88 -3.58 -7.49 2.77
CA GLU A 88 -3.90 -8.62 1.88
C GLU A 88 -5.05 -8.29 0.91
N ASP A 89 -6.01 -7.47 1.34
CA ASP A 89 -7.16 -7.04 0.54
C ASP A 89 -6.80 -6.06 -0.60
N GLN A 90 -5.58 -5.53 -0.61
CA GLN A 90 -5.12 -4.54 -1.59
C GLN A 90 -4.01 -5.05 -2.52
N VAL A 91 -3.52 -6.28 -2.32
CA VAL A 91 -2.46 -6.89 -3.16
C VAL A 91 -2.83 -6.91 -4.64
N ALA A 92 -4.08 -7.20 -4.96
CA ALA A 92 -4.56 -7.23 -6.35
C ALA A 92 -4.39 -5.89 -7.08
N HIS A 93 -4.44 -4.75 -6.37
CA HIS A 93 -4.22 -3.42 -6.94
C HIS A 93 -2.74 -3.18 -7.26
N VAL A 94 -1.84 -3.67 -6.39
CA VAL A 94 -0.39 -3.58 -6.63
C VAL A 94 0.01 -4.49 -7.79
N GLU A 95 -0.57 -5.68 -7.91
CA GLU A 95 -0.31 -6.55 -9.06
C GLU A 95 -0.82 -5.98 -10.39
N LEU A 96 -2.00 -5.36 -10.39
CA LEU A 96 -2.48 -4.60 -11.54
C LEU A 96 -1.47 -3.50 -11.92
N THR A 97 -0.93 -2.77 -10.92
CA THR A 97 0.06 -1.71 -11.14
C THR A 97 1.31 -2.26 -11.83
N ARG A 98 1.79 -3.44 -11.41
CA ARG A 98 2.94 -4.12 -12.03
C ARG A 98 2.65 -4.51 -13.49
N GLU A 99 1.48 -5.08 -13.77
CA GLU A 99 1.06 -5.42 -15.15
C GLU A 99 0.98 -4.18 -16.05
N ILE A 100 0.45 -3.07 -15.53
CA ILE A 100 0.39 -1.79 -16.25
C ILE A 100 1.80 -1.28 -16.54
N ALA A 101 2.71 -1.33 -15.57
CA ALA A 101 4.11 -0.92 -15.75
C ALA A 101 4.83 -1.76 -16.82
N ARG A 102 4.71 -3.10 -16.75
CA ARG A 102 5.24 -4.03 -17.77
C ARG A 102 4.72 -3.69 -19.16
N ARG A 103 3.40 -3.53 -19.28
CA ARG A 103 2.74 -3.23 -20.55
C ARG A 103 3.17 -1.89 -21.11
N PHE A 104 3.27 -0.85 -20.27
CA PHE A 104 3.74 0.47 -20.68
C PHE A 104 5.20 0.40 -21.17
N ASN A 105 6.08 -0.25 -20.42
CA ASN A 105 7.48 -0.45 -20.80
C ASN A 105 7.61 -1.25 -22.10
N HIS A 106 6.74 -2.24 -22.33
CA HIS A 106 6.73 -3.02 -23.57
C HIS A 106 6.38 -2.17 -24.80
N PHE A 107 5.40 -1.25 -24.66
CA PHE A 107 4.99 -0.37 -25.74
C PHE A 107 6.00 0.75 -26.02
N TYR A 108 6.45 1.43 -24.97
CA TYR A 108 7.19 2.69 -25.11
C TYR A 108 8.68 2.60 -24.77
N GLY A 109 9.14 1.52 -24.13
CA GLY A 109 10.54 1.34 -23.76
C GLY A 109 11.47 1.12 -24.95
N ARG A 110 10.94 0.85 -26.16
CA ARG A 110 11.71 0.52 -27.36
C ARG A 110 12.58 1.71 -27.78
N GLU A 111 13.81 1.74 -27.28
CA GLU A 111 14.82 2.70 -27.72
C GLU A 111 14.99 2.57 -29.25
N PRO A 112 15.03 3.68 -30.02
CA PRO A 112 15.47 3.62 -31.40
C PRO A 112 16.85 2.95 -31.46
N ASP A 113 16.98 1.95 -32.32
CA ASP A 113 18.17 1.09 -32.42
C ASP A 113 18.50 0.28 -31.15
N PHE A 114 17.54 0.03 -30.24
CA PHE A 114 17.76 -0.75 -29.00
C PHE A 114 18.49 -2.06 -29.27
N GLU A 115 18.00 -2.84 -30.23
CA GLU A 115 18.59 -4.14 -30.56
C GLU A 115 20.02 -3.99 -31.11
N LYS A 116 20.29 -2.94 -31.88
CA LYS A 116 21.63 -2.64 -32.38
C LYS A 116 22.57 -2.26 -31.22
N LYS A 117 22.14 -1.37 -30.33
CA LYS A 117 22.89 -0.94 -29.15
C LYS A 117 23.13 -2.10 -28.17
N ALA A 118 22.14 -2.96 -27.94
CA ALA A 118 22.27 -4.16 -27.13
C ALA A 118 23.25 -5.17 -27.75
N LYS A 119 23.22 -5.36 -29.09
CA LYS A 119 24.22 -6.16 -29.81
C LYS A 119 25.62 -5.57 -29.70
N ASP A 120 25.77 -4.25 -29.73
CA ASP A 120 27.05 -3.58 -29.55
C ASP A 120 27.55 -3.68 -28.09
N ALA A 121 26.68 -3.51 -27.10
CA ALA A 121 26.99 -3.78 -25.69
C ALA A 121 27.41 -5.23 -25.47
N THR A 122 26.75 -6.19 -26.12
CA THR A 122 27.11 -7.61 -26.06
C THR A 122 28.54 -7.83 -26.57
N ARG A 123 28.96 -7.10 -27.62
CA ARG A 123 30.33 -7.19 -28.15
C ARG A 123 31.36 -6.66 -27.15
N LYS A 124 31.04 -5.62 -26.37
CA LYS A 124 31.92 -5.04 -25.36
C LYS A 124 32.20 -5.99 -24.18
N MET A 125 31.36 -7.01 -23.94
CA MET A 125 31.58 -8.02 -22.90
C MET A 125 32.77 -8.95 -23.21
N GLY A 126 33.31 -8.91 -24.43
CA GLY A 126 34.36 -9.82 -24.90
C GLY A 126 33.82 -11.14 -25.47
N LYS A 127 34.58 -11.76 -26.39
CA LYS A 127 34.10 -12.90 -27.22
C LYS A 127 33.50 -14.06 -26.40
N ARG A 128 34.12 -14.42 -25.28
CA ARG A 128 33.67 -15.55 -24.43
C ARG A 128 32.33 -15.23 -23.75
N ASN A 129 32.25 -14.09 -23.07
CA ASN A 129 31.04 -13.69 -22.35
C ASN A 129 29.89 -13.37 -23.31
N ALA A 130 30.19 -12.74 -24.45
CA ALA A 130 29.21 -12.48 -25.51
C ALA A 130 28.56 -13.77 -26.06
N LYS A 131 29.34 -14.85 -26.20
CA LYS A 131 28.83 -16.15 -26.66
C LYS A 131 27.94 -16.79 -25.58
N LEU A 132 28.38 -16.78 -24.33
CA LEU A 132 27.62 -17.31 -23.19
C LEU A 132 26.30 -16.57 -23.01
N TYR A 133 26.35 -15.23 -23.00
CA TYR A 133 25.18 -14.35 -22.92
C TYR A 133 24.13 -14.69 -24.00
N LYS A 134 24.55 -14.84 -25.26
CA LYS A 134 23.65 -15.20 -26.37
C LYS A 134 23.02 -16.58 -26.20
N GLN A 135 23.78 -17.56 -25.68
CA GLN A 135 23.28 -18.91 -25.43
C GLN A 135 22.24 -18.92 -24.30
N LEU A 136 22.52 -18.23 -23.20
CA LEU A 136 21.59 -18.11 -22.07
C LEU A 136 20.30 -17.40 -22.48
N ARG A 137 20.42 -16.26 -23.19
CA ARG A 137 19.28 -15.56 -23.78
C ARG A 137 18.43 -16.46 -24.67
N LYS A 138 19.07 -17.23 -25.55
CA LYS A 138 18.36 -18.15 -26.46
C LYS A 138 17.61 -19.22 -25.69
N SER A 139 18.23 -19.82 -24.67
CA SER A 139 17.58 -20.82 -23.81
C SER A 139 16.38 -20.21 -23.06
N TYR A 140 16.51 -19.01 -22.52
CA TYR A 140 15.39 -18.32 -21.90
C TYR A 140 14.26 -18.02 -22.89
N GLN A 141 14.56 -17.39 -24.03
CA GLN A 141 13.52 -16.95 -24.97
C GLN A 141 12.83 -18.09 -25.73
N GLU A 142 13.52 -19.20 -26.01
CA GLU A 142 12.93 -20.33 -26.73
C GLU A 142 12.31 -21.38 -25.81
N GLN A 143 12.84 -21.53 -24.58
CA GLN A 143 12.48 -22.65 -23.69
C GLN A 143 11.92 -22.19 -22.34
N GLY A 144 11.86 -20.89 -22.05
CA GLY A 144 11.38 -20.35 -20.78
C GLY A 144 12.27 -20.72 -19.59
N ASN A 145 13.59 -20.88 -19.80
CA ASN A 145 14.51 -21.33 -18.77
C ASN A 145 14.90 -20.20 -17.79
N ASP A 146 14.23 -20.13 -16.64
CA ASP A 146 14.45 -19.11 -15.60
C ASP A 146 15.85 -19.20 -14.94
N GLU A 147 16.46 -20.39 -14.87
CA GLU A 147 17.84 -20.54 -14.39
C GLU A 147 18.83 -19.90 -15.38
N ALA A 148 18.57 -20.03 -16.68
CA ALA A 148 19.38 -19.39 -17.71
C ALA A 148 19.25 -17.86 -17.65
N LEU A 149 18.06 -17.34 -17.35
CA LEU A 149 17.84 -15.91 -17.13
C LEU A 149 18.64 -15.41 -15.91
N SER A 150 18.47 -16.07 -14.76
CA SER A 150 19.18 -15.70 -13.52
C SER A 150 20.70 -15.71 -13.70
N THR A 151 21.21 -16.74 -14.40
CA THR A 151 22.64 -16.84 -14.74
C THR A 151 23.09 -15.71 -15.66
N ALA A 152 22.27 -15.32 -16.63
CA ALA A 152 22.57 -14.24 -17.55
C ALA A 152 22.56 -12.86 -16.86
N GLN A 153 21.61 -12.62 -15.94
CA GLN A 153 21.56 -11.41 -15.13
C GLN A 153 22.83 -11.26 -14.29
N ALA A 154 23.24 -12.33 -13.59
CA ALA A 154 24.48 -12.36 -12.81
C ALA A 154 25.73 -12.11 -13.69
N LEU A 155 25.77 -12.68 -14.90
CA LEU A 155 26.86 -12.46 -15.86
C LEU A 155 27.00 -10.98 -16.26
N VAL A 156 25.88 -10.30 -16.49
CA VAL A 156 25.84 -8.87 -16.86
C VAL A 156 26.27 -8.00 -15.68
N GLU A 157 25.76 -8.28 -14.48
CA GLU A 157 26.11 -7.52 -13.27
C GLU A 157 27.60 -7.62 -12.93
N ALA A 158 28.21 -8.80 -13.13
CA ALA A 158 29.63 -9.03 -12.89
C ALA A 158 30.58 -8.29 -13.86
N GLN A 159 30.09 -7.74 -14.98
CA GLN A 159 30.98 -7.02 -15.91
C GLN A 159 31.37 -5.64 -15.35
N GLN A 160 32.66 -5.44 -15.07
CA GLN A 160 33.17 -4.13 -14.61
C GLN A 160 33.49 -3.16 -15.75
N ASN A 161 33.69 -3.66 -16.98
CA ASN A 161 34.07 -2.89 -18.17
C ASN A 161 32.87 -2.39 -18.99
N ILE A 162 31.64 -2.59 -18.50
CA ILE A 162 30.41 -2.21 -19.18
C ILE A 162 29.76 -1.05 -18.42
N SER A 163 29.34 0.00 -19.14
CA SER A 163 28.67 1.15 -18.54
C SER A 163 27.32 0.74 -17.93
N LEU A 164 26.85 1.51 -16.94
CA LEU A 164 25.55 1.25 -16.30
C LEU A 164 24.39 1.22 -17.33
N GLY A 165 24.45 2.10 -18.34
CA GLY A 165 23.48 2.14 -19.43
C GLY A 165 23.52 0.90 -20.32
N ASP A 166 24.72 0.39 -20.64
CA ASP A 166 24.87 -0.83 -21.43
C ASP A 166 24.48 -2.09 -20.63
N LYS A 167 24.69 -2.12 -19.31
CA LYS A 167 24.16 -3.17 -18.43
C LYS A 167 22.64 -3.21 -18.49
N LYS A 168 21.97 -2.07 -18.32
CA LYS A 168 20.50 -1.97 -18.42
C LYS A 168 19.99 -2.45 -19.77
N ARG A 169 20.66 -2.09 -20.88
CA ARG A 169 20.30 -2.58 -22.23
C ARG A 169 20.47 -4.09 -22.38
N LEU A 170 21.53 -4.66 -21.81
CA LEU A 170 21.74 -6.11 -21.82
C LEU A 170 20.67 -6.82 -21.00
N LEU A 171 20.38 -6.37 -19.78
CA LEU A 171 19.31 -6.97 -18.96
C LEU A 171 17.96 -6.94 -19.69
N GLY A 172 17.55 -5.78 -20.23
CA GLY A 172 16.32 -5.71 -21.04
C GLY A 172 16.38 -6.63 -22.26
N TYR A 173 17.51 -6.68 -22.97
CA TYR A 173 17.64 -7.53 -24.15
C TYR A 173 17.53 -9.03 -23.82
N LEU A 174 17.88 -9.49 -22.61
CA LEU A 174 17.65 -10.87 -22.16
C LEU A 174 16.16 -11.20 -22.13
N GLU A 175 15.40 -10.34 -21.48
CA GLU A 175 13.97 -10.52 -21.20
C GLU A 175 13.10 -10.19 -22.43
N GLY A 176 13.71 -9.64 -23.49
CA GLY A 176 12.98 -9.09 -24.63
C GLY A 176 12.34 -7.73 -24.32
N GLU A 177 12.62 -7.21 -23.14
CA GLU A 177 12.15 -5.93 -22.65
C GLU A 177 13.06 -4.79 -23.09
N THR A 178 12.42 -3.66 -23.22
CA THR A 178 13.02 -2.43 -23.67
C THR A 178 13.23 -1.52 -22.46
N LYS A 179 13.87 -0.35 -22.62
CA LYS A 179 14.27 0.54 -21.51
C LYS A 179 13.16 0.62 -20.45
N THR A 180 13.46 0.25 -19.20
CA THR A 180 12.54 0.40 -18.07
C THR A 180 12.26 1.89 -17.83
N ILE A 181 11.01 2.32 -18.01
CA ILE A 181 10.56 3.70 -17.81
C ILE A 181 9.84 3.81 -16.47
N LEU A 182 8.84 2.94 -16.27
CA LEU A 182 8.08 2.82 -15.03
C LEU A 182 8.50 1.52 -14.33
N PRO A 183 9.06 1.57 -13.11
CA PRO A 183 9.47 0.35 -12.41
C PRO A 183 8.24 -0.41 -11.90
N GLU A 184 8.39 -1.72 -11.74
CA GLU A 184 7.37 -2.55 -11.10
C GLU A 184 7.45 -2.44 -9.58
N PRO A 185 6.38 -1.97 -8.90
CA PRO A 185 6.36 -1.92 -7.43
C PRO A 185 6.20 -3.32 -6.83
N GLU A 186 6.77 -3.57 -5.66
CA GLU A 186 6.50 -4.77 -4.87
C GLU A 186 5.50 -4.48 -3.75
N ALA A 187 4.59 -5.41 -3.50
CA ALA A 187 3.72 -5.33 -2.33
C ALA A 187 4.54 -5.60 -1.06
N LEU A 188 4.52 -4.65 -0.11
CA LEU A 188 5.11 -4.84 1.21
C LEU A 188 4.00 -5.26 2.19
N LEU A 189 3.84 -6.57 2.33
CA LEU A 189 2.93 -7.14 3.32
C LEU A 189 3.51 -6.95 4.71
N THR A 190 2.79 -6.23 5.56
CA THR A 190 3.14 -6.10 6.97
C THR A 190 2.25 -7.04 7.78
N PRO A 191 2.78 -7.76 8.79
CA PRO A 191 1.96 -8.53 9.72
C PRO A 191 1.06 -7.54 10.47
N THR A 192 -0.15 -7.35 9.95
CA THR A 192 -1.05 -6.32 10.47
C THR A 192 -1.99 -7.01 11.44
N ALA A 193 -1.89 -6.67 12.73
CA ALA A 193 -2.92 -7.03 13.68
C ALA A 193 -4.23 -6.35 13.24
N LYS A 194 -5.23 -7.16 12.85
CA LYS A 194 -6.54 -6.63 12.49
C LYS A 194 -7.23 -6.14 13.77
N MET A 195 -7.32 -4.82 13.92
CA MET A 195 -7.99 -4.23 15.08
C MET A 195 -9.49 -4.59 15.09
N PRO A 196 -10.00 -5.21 16.17
CA PRO A 196 -11.42 -5.52 16.29
C PRO A 196 -12.25 -4.26 16.50
N GLY A 197 -13.43 -4.23 15.89
CA GLY A 197 -14.45 -3.22 16.16
C GLY A 197 -15.12 -3.45 17.51
N LEU A 198 -15.85 -2.44 17.99
CA LEU A 198 -16.61 -2.50 19.25
C LEU A 198 -17.69 -3.60 19.30
N ASP A 199 -18.00 -4.20 18.15
CA ASP A 199 -18.95 -5.28 17.94
C ASP A 199 -18.27 -6.65 17.64
N GLY A 200 -16.94 -6.72 17.62
CA GLY A 200 -16.16 -7.92 17.31
C GLY A 200 -15.89 -8.16 15.82
N GLN A 201 -16.40 -7.30 14.94
CA GLN A 201 -16.12 -7.35 13.49
C GLN A 201 -14.87 -6.55 13.13
N LYS A 202 -14.55 -6.38 11.84
CA LYS A 202 -13.51 -5.43 11.41
C LYS A 202 -13.91 -4.02 11.87
N MET A 203 -13.01 -3.29 12.52
CA MET A 203 -13.25 -1.89 12.84
C MET A 203 -13.43 -1.09 11.54
N SER A 204 -14.55 -0.39 11.39
CA SER A 204 -14.88 0.44 10.22
C SER A 204 -15.85 1.57 10.59
N LYS A 205 -15.58 2.77 10.06
CA LYS A 205 -16.48 3.92 10.23
C LYS A 205 -17.89 3.64 9.70
N SER A 206 -18.01 2.84 8.64
CA SER A 206 -19.31 2.47 8.05
C SER A 206 -20.16 1.59 8.97
N TYR A 207 -19.54 0.84 9.88
CA TYR A 207 -20.23 -0.01 10.85
C TYR A 207 -20.50 0.72 12.17
N ASN A 208 -20.04 1.97 12.30
CA ASN A 208 -20.14 2.76 13.52
C ASN A 208 -19.59 2.03 14.77
N ASN A 209 -18.52 1.25 14.59
CA ASN A 209 -17.91 0.40 15.61
C ASN A 209 -16.47 0.84 15.96
N THR A 210 -16.17 2.14 15.81
CA THR A 210 -14.81 2.70 15.91
C THR A 210 -14.57 3.55 17.16
N ILE A 211 -13.30 3.63 17.55
CA ILE A 211 -12.76 4.66 18.46
C ILE A 211 -11.82 5.54 17.63
N ALA A 212 -11.99 6.86 17.67
CA ALA A 212 -11.10 7.78 16.95
C ALA A 212 -9.87 8.15 17.80
N LEU A 213 -8.73 8.43 17.15
CA LEU A 213 -7.46 8.74 17.85
C LEU A 213 -7.56 9.98 18.75
N ARG A 214 -8.37 10.96 18.34
CA ARG A 214 -8.61 12.21 19.08
C ARG A 214 -9.99 12.22 19.75
N GLU A 215 -10.52 11.04 20.07
CA GLU A 215 -11.81 10.93 20.74
C GLU A 215 -11.72 11.31 22.22
N GLU A 216 -12.69 12.08 22.70
CA GLU A 216 -12.74 12.53 24.09
C GLU A 216 -12.77 11.35 25.06
N PRO A 217 -12.02 11.39 26.18
CA PRO A 217 -11.92 10.28 27.13
C PRO A 217 -13.28 9.75 27.60
N SER A 218 -14.23 10.63 27.86
CA SER A 218 -15.59 10.26 28.29
C SER A 218 -16.38 9.51 27.21
N SER A 219 -16.14 9.83 25.93
CA SER A 219 -16.74 9.12 24.80
C SER A 219 -16.13 7.73 24.62
N VAL A 220 -14.80 7.62 24.76
CA VAL A 220 -14.08 6.32 24.75
C VAL A 220 -14.62 5.41 25.85
N GLU A 221 -14.69 5.91 27.08
CA GLU A 221 -15.22 5.18 28.24
C GLU A 221 -16.65 4.69 27.99
N LYS A 222 -17.53 5.58 27.50
CA LYS A 222 -18.92 5.24 27.18
C LYS A 222 -19.00 4.14 26.12
N LYS A 223 -18.28 4.29 25.01
CA LYS A 223 -18.27 3.32 23.90
C LYS A 223 -17.85 1.93 24.37
N ILE A 224 -16.73 1.84 25.09
CA ILE A 224 -16.21 0.57 25.59
C ILE A 224 -17.19 -0.04 26.60
N ARG A 225 -17.71 0.76 27.55
CA ARG A 225 -18.75 0.30 28.51
C ARG A 225 -19.99 -0.28 27.83
N THR A 226 -20.41 0.28 26.69
CA THR A 226 -21.55 -0.21 25.91
C THR A 226 -21.24 -1.32 24.91
N MET A 227 -19.97 -1.76 24.78
CA MET A 227 -19.62 -2.88 23.89
C MET A 227 -20.46 -4.12 24.16
N ARG A 228 -20.82 -4.83 23.09
CA ARG A 228 -21.47 -6.14 23.22
C ARG A 228 -20.51 -7.13 23.88
N THR A 229 -21.04 -7.91 24.81
CA THR A 229 -20.31 -8.99 25.48
C THR A 229 -20.85 -10.34 25.00
N ASP A 230 -20.41 -11.43 25.62
CA ASP A 230 -20.96 -12.77 25.39
C ASP A 230 -22.51 -12.77 25.51
N PRO A 231 -23.25 -13.09 24.43
CA PRO A 231 -24.71 -13.14 24.46
C PRO A 231 -25.29 -14.17 25.43
N ALA A 232 -24.52 -15.22 25.79
CA ALA A 232 -24.95 -16.23 26.75
C ALA A 232 -24.97 -15.69 28.19
N ARG A 233 -24.22 -14.61 28.47
CA ARG A 233 -24.11 -14.00 29.78
C ARG A 233 -25.18 -12.93 29.98
N VAL A 234 -26.40 -13.35 30.27
CA VAL A 234 -27.57 -12.46 30.42
C VAL A 234 -27.57 -11.74 31.77
N ARG A 235 -27.18 -12.42 32.85
CA ARG A 235 -27.10 -11.87 34.22
C ARG A 235 -25.67 -11.85 34.73
N ARG A 236 -25.40 -11.02 35.75
CA ARG A 236 -24.07 -10.95 36.38
C ARG A 236 -23.59 -12.31 36.90
N THR A 237 -24.51 -13.10 37.46
CA THR A 237 -24.27 -14.42 38.04
C THR A 237 -24.14 -15.54 37.01
N ASP A 238 -24.44 -15.26 35.74
CA ASP A 238 -24.30 -16.26 34.69
C ASP A 238 -22.83 -16.32 34.26
N PRO A 239 -22.24 -17.52 34.13
CA PRO A 239 -20.90 -17.67 33.58
C PRO A 239 -20.87 -17.27 32.11
N GLY A 240 -19.79 -16.64 31.68
CA GLY A 240 -19.56 -16.29 30.27
C GLY A 240 -18.40 -17.06 29.66
N ASP A 241 -18.28 -16.96 28.33
CA ASP A 241 -17.18 -17.50 27.55
C ASP A 241 -16.39 -16.36 26.88
N PRO A 242 -15.17 -16.02 27.35
CA PRO A 242 -14.34 -14.98 26.75
C PRO A 242 -14.12 -15.17 25.24
N GLU A 243 -14.02 -16.41 24.76
CA GLU A 243 -13.80 -16.70 23.33
C GLU A 243 -14.98 -16.30 22.43
N LYS A 244 -16.18 -16.10 23.01
CA LYS A 244 -17.38 -15.62 22.32
C LYS A 244 -17.67 -14.14 22.57
N CYS A 245 -16.76 -13.43 23.24
CA CYS A 245 -16.94 -12.07 23.69
C CYS A 245 -16.04 -11.10 22.90
N PRO A 246 -16.58 -10.09 22.20
CA PRO A 246 -15.78 -9.06 21.53
C PRO A 246 -14.78 -8.33 22.43
N VAL A 247 -15.12 -8.17 23.72
CA VAL A 247 -14.25 -7.53 24.73
C VAL A 247 -12.94 -8.31 24.92
N TRP A 248 -12.96 -9.64 24.74
CA TRP A 248 -11.76 -10.47 24.88
C TRP A 248 -10.69 -10.14 23.83
N GLN A 249 -11.10 -9.82 22.61
CA GLN A 249 -10.16 -9.42 21.55
C GLN A 249 -9.41 -8.13 21.90
N PHE A 250 -10.03 -7.23 22.67
CA PHE A 250 -9.35 -6.04 23.18
C PHE A 250 -8.37 -6.38 24.32
N HIS A 251 -8.69 -7.32 25.20
CA HIS A 251 -7.74 -7.80 26.22
C HIS A 251 -6.50 -8.44 25.62
N GLN A 252 -6.61 -9.10 24.46
CA GLN A 252 -5.44 -9.65 23.76
C GLN A 252 -4.43 -8.56 23.36
N ILE A 253 -4.89 -7.32 23.20
CA ILE A 253 -4.09 -6.16 22.77
C ILE A 253 -3.66 -5.31 23.97
N TYR A 254 -4.61 -4.96 24.85
CA TYR A 254 -4.43 -3.94 25.88
C TYR A 254 -4.08 -4.48 27.27
N SER A 255 -4.13 -5.79 27.47
CA SER A 255 -3.93 -6.38 28.80
C SER A 255 -2.68 -7.24 28.86
N ASN A 256 -2.06 -7.26 30.04
CA ASN A 256 -0.98 -8.19 30.36
C ASN A 256 -1.53 -9.58 30.74
N GLU A 257 -0.64 -10.55 30.93
CA GLU A 257 -1.04 -11.94 31.25
C GLU A 257 -1.78 -12.06 32.60
N GLU A 258 -1.48 -11.21 33.58
CA GLU A 258 -2.18 -11.19 34.86
C GLU A 258 -3.65 -10.82 34.69
N ILE A 259 -3.92 -9.71 34.00
CA ILE A 259 -5.29 -9.24 33.71
C ILE A 259 -6.02 -10.26 32.82
N LYS A 260 -5.35 -10.84 31.82
CA LYS A 260 -5.94 -11.88 30.98
C LYS A 260 -6.39 -13.09 31.81
N ASN A 261 -5.55 -13.58 32.73
CA ASN A 261 -5.89 -14.69 33.63
C ASN A 261 -7.04 -14.34 34.57
N TRP A 262 -7.05 -13.12 35.13
CA TRP A 262 -8.15 -12.62 35.95
C TRP A 262 -9.48 -12.59 35.17
N VAL A 263 -9.47 -12.10 33.92
CA VAL A 263 -10.66 -12.08 33.05
C VAL A 263 -11.14 -13.48 32.72
N GLN A 264 -10.23 -14.40 32.33
CA GLN A 264 -10.63 -15.76 31.98
C GLN A 264 -11.27 -16.48 33.16
N ASN A 265 -10.65 -16.41 34.35
CA ASN A 265 -11.17 -17.05 35.55
C ASN A 265 -12.47 -16.37 36.01
N GLY A 266 -12.48 -15.05 36.09
CA GLY A 266 -13.63 -14.28 36.57
C GLY A 266 -14.85 -14.35 35.66
N CYS A 267 -14.67 -14.37 34.34
CA CYS A 267 -15.77 -14.48 33.39
C CYS A 267 -16.39 -15.88 33.43
N ARG A 268 -15.57 -16.94 33.38
CA ARG A 268 -16.03 -18.34 33.37
C ARG A 268 -16.66 -18.78 34.69
N SER A 269 -16.24 -18.18 35.82
CA SER A 269 -16.81 -18.46 37.15
C SER A 269 -17.94 -17.52 37.56
N ALA A 270 -18.29 -16.52 36.72
CA ALA A 270 -19.15 -15.40 37.08
C ALA A 270 -18.66 -14.57 38.30
N GLY A 271 -17.37 -14.64 38.64
CA GLY A 271 -16.74 -13.90 39.73
C GLY A 271 -16.56 -12.39 39.50
N ILE A 272 -16.58 -11.91 38.25
CA ILE A 272 -16.43 -10.48 37.90
C ILE A 272 -17.56 -10.01 36.98
N GLY A 273 -17.99 -8.76 37.08
CA GLY A 273 -18.97 -8.18 36.17
C GLY A 273 -18.39 -7.79 34.80
N CYS A 274 -19.22 -7.74 33.75
CA CYS A 274 -18.78 -7.29 32.43
C CYS A 274 -18.29 -5.82 32.41
N ILE A 275 -18.82 -4.96 33.30
CA ILE A 275 -18.37 -3.56 33.42
C ILE A 275 -16.98 -3.51 34.06
N GLU A 276 -16.76 -4.29 35.12
CA GLU A 276 -15.45 -4.42 35.78
C GLU A 276 -14.39 -4.95 34.81
N CYS A 277 -14.74 -5.99 34.05
CA CYS A 277 -13.89 -6.59 33.01
C CYS A 277 -13.40 -5.56 31.98
N LYS A 278 -14.25 -4.58 31.62
CA LYS A 278 -13.92 -3.55 30.63
C LYS A 278 -12.99 -2.45 31.15
N GLN A 279 -12.89 -2.28 32.47
CA GLN A 279 -12.16 -1.16 33.07
C GLN A 279 -10.66 -1.14 32.67
N PRO A 280 -9.91 -2.28 32.71
CA PRO A 280 -8.52 -2.29 32.25
C PRO A 280 -8.35 -1.95 30.76
N ILE A 281 -9.34 -2.27 29.91
CA ILE A 281 -9.30 -1.90 28.49
C ILE A 281 -9.46 -0.38 28.34
N ILE A 282 -10.40 0.22 29.08
CA ILE A 282 -10.60 1.67 29.06
C ILE A 282 -9.31 2.38 29.45
N GLU A 283 -8.68 1.94 30.53
CA GLU A 283 -7.40 2.50 31.00
C GLU A 283 -6.29 2.32 29.97
N GLY A 284 -6.15 1.13 29.37
CA GLY A 284 -5.15 0.86 28.33
C GLY A 284 -5.34 1.73 27.08
N VAL A 285 -6.57 1.83 26.57
CA VAL A 285 -6.88 2.65 25.40
C VAL A 285 -6.63 4.14 25.70
N LEU A 286 -7.09 4.64 26.85
CA LEU A 286 -6.85 6.04 27.23
C LEU A 286 -5.36 6.35 27.40
N ALA A 287 -4.60 5.43 27.99
CA ALA A 287 -3.15 5.58 28.14
C ALA A 287 -2.43 5.62 26.78
N GLU A 288 -2.86 4.82 25.80
CA GLU A 288 -2.31 4.86 24.44
C GLU A 288 -2.69 6.15 23.71
N LEU A 289 -3.93 6.61 23.84
CA LEU A 289 -4.42 7.81 23.17
C LEU A 289 -3.85 9.10 23.76
N ALA A 290 -3.57 9.16 25.06
CA ALA A 290 -3.08 10.36 25.74
C ALA A 290 -1.87 11.03 25.05
N PRO A 291 -0.75 10.35 24.76
CA PRO A 291 0.39 10.97 24.08
C PRO A 291 0.08 11.38 22.64
N ILE A 292 -0.81 10.66 21.94
CA ILE A 292 -1.26 11.01 20.58
C ILE A 292 -2.06 12.30 20.63
N GLN A 293 -3.01 12.40 21.55
CA GLN A 293 -3.85 13.58 21.74
C GLN A 293 -3.03 14.80 22.15
N GLU A 294 -2.03 14.62 23.01
CA GLU A 294 -1.12 15.69 23.41
C GLU A 294 -0.30 16.22 22.22
N ARG A 295 0.25 15.34 21.37
CA ARG A 295 0.92 15.77 20.14
C ARG A 295 -0.04 16.45 19.17
N ALA A 296 -1.28 15.97 19.07
CA ALA A 296 -2.28 16.55 18.19
C ALA A 296 -2.66 17.99 18.57
N LYS A 297 -2.71 18.34 19.87
CA LYS A 297 -3.08 19.69 20.33
C LYS A 297 -2.25 20.78 19.68
N ARG A 298 -0.93 20.60 19.61
CA ARG A 298 0.00 21.55 18.98
C ARG A 298 -0.42 21.89 17.55
N TYR A 299 -0.75 20.86 16.76
CA TYR A 299 -1.17 21.03 15.36
C TYR A 299 -2.59 21.56 15.20
N ILE A 300 -3.46 21.40 16.21
CA ILE A 300 -4.81 21.96 16.22
C ILE A 300 -4.75 23.46 16.53
N GLU A 301 -3.89 23.85 17.48
CA GLU A 301 -3.67 25.23 17.90
C GLU A 301 -2.90 26.04 16.85
N GLU A 302 -2.00 25.39 16.10
CA GLU A 302 -1.19 26.01 15.04
C GLU A 302 -1.49 25.39 13.66
N PRO A 303 -2.68 25.62 13.07
CA PRO A 303 -3.05 25.01 11.80
C PRO A 303 -2.16 25.46 10.62
N GLU A 304 -1.54 26.64 10.71
CA GLU A 304 -0.61 27.15 9.70
C GLU A 304 0.62 26.26 9.56
N SER A 305 1.11 25.66 10.65
CA SER A 305 2.22 24.70 10.61
C SER A 305 1.88 23.46 9.78
N VAL A 306 0.66 22.95 9.92
CA VAL A 306 0.16 21.79 9.16
C VAL A 306 0.01 22.14 7.68
N GLN A 307 -0.48 23.35 7.38
CA GLN A 307 -0.60 23.83 6.01
C GLN A 307 0.77 23.98 5.34
N ALA A 308 1.75 24.51 6.06
CA ALA A 308 3.12 24.65 5.56
C ALA A 308 3.74 23.28 5.24
N ILE A 309 3.63 22.31 6.16
CA ILE A 309 4.10 20.93 5.94
C ILE A 309 3.48 20.33 4.66
N ILE A 310 2.16 20.47 4.50
CA ILE A 310 1.47 19.92 3.33
C ILE A 310 1.82 20.68 2.05
N ALA A 311 1.99 22.00 2.11
CA ALA A 311 2.39 22.80 0.96
C ALA A 311 3.78 22.37 0.47
N GLU A 312 4.75 22.25 1.38
CA GLU A 312 6.10 21.78 1.09
C GLU A 312 6.10 20.38 0.50
N GLY A 313 5.37 19.44 1.13
CA GLY A 313 5.27 18.08 0.61
C GLY A 313 4.55 17.99 -0.74
N CYS A 314 3.59 18.89 -1.03
CA CYS A 314 2.99 18.97 -2.37
C CYS A 314 3.97 19.47 -3.42
N GLU A 315 4.83 20.44 -3.11
CA GLU A 315 5.86 20.92 -4.03
C GLU A 315 6.92 19.83 -4.31
N GLU A 316 7.38 19.12 -3.28
CA GLU A 316 8.33 18.01 -3.42
C GLU A 316 7.73 16.87 -4.25
N ALA A 317 6.50 16.45 -3.92
CA ALA A 317 5.79 15.42 -4.65
C ALA A 317 5.55 15.84 -6.10
N ARG A 318 5.20 17.11 -6.35
CA ARG A 318 4.99 17.60 -7.71
C ARG A 318 6.27 17.64 -8.53
N ALA A 319 7.41 18.00 -7.93
CA ALA A 319 8.70 17.98 -8.60
C ALA A 319 9.06 16.56 -9.05
N ALA A 320 8.96 15.57 -8.15
CA ALA A 320 9.21 14.17 -8.48
C ALA A 320 8.25 13.64 -9.55
N ALA A 321 6.96 13.98 -9.44
CA ALA A 321 5.96 13.55 -10.42
C ALA A 321 6.19 14.17 -11.81
N SER A 322 6.60 15.44 -11.85
CA SER A 322 6.91 16.16 -13.09
C SER A 322 8.08 15.53 -13.85
N GLU A 323 9.12 15.11 -13.14
CA GLU A 323 10.28 14.41 -13.74
C GLU A 323 9.85 13.11 -14.42
N THR A 324 9.02 12.30 -13.75
CA THR A 324 8.47 11.07 -14.34
C THR A 324 7.58 11.37 -15.55
N LEU A 325 6.73 12.39 -15.47
CA LEU A 325 5.83 12.77 -16.57
C LEU A 325 6.59 13.29 -17.79
N GLU A 326 7.69 14.02 -17.61
CA GLU A 326 8.54 14.44 -18.72
C GLU A 326 9.10 13.23 -19.48
N GLU A 327 9.62 12.23 -18.76
CA GLU A 327 10.09 10.98 -19.38
C GLU A 327 8.95 10.24 -20.09
N VAL A 328 7.78 10.13 -19.46
CA VAL A 328 6.58 9.50 -20.04
C VAL A 328 6.14 10.21 -21.32
N ARG A 329 6.02 11.54 -21.31
CA ARG A 329 5.66 12.32 -22.52
C ARG A 329 6.70 12.15 -23.62
N GLN A 330 7.98 12.11 -23.28
CA GLN A 330 9.05 11.93 -24.26
C GLN A 330 8.95 10.56 -24.95
N VAL A 331 8.79 9.48 -24.20
CA VAL A 331 8.73 8.12 -24.78
C VAL A 331 7.42 7.85 -25.52
N MET A 332 6.34 8.53 -25.14
CA MET A 332 5.06 8.50 -25.86
C MET A 332 5.05 9.42 -27.10
N GLY A 333 6.11 10.21 -27.33
CA GLY A 333 6.20 11.13 -28.47
C GLY A 333 5.27 12.35 -28.36
N LEU A 334 4.89 12.74 -27.14
CA LEU A 334 4.00 13.88 -26.86
C LEU A 334 4.74 15.20 -26.64
N MET A 335 6.08 15.17 -26.63
CA MET A 335 6.91 16.38 -26.57
C MET A 335 6.80 17.13 -27.90
N TYR A 336 6.18 18.30 -27.88
CA TYR A 336 6.21 19.23 -29.00
C TYR A 336 7.62 19.82 -29.12
N ARG A 337 8.19 19.80 -30.33
CA ARG A 337 9.52 20.36 -30.62
C ARG A 337 9.43 21.75 -31.19
#